data_AF-A0A2S6UJL4-F1
#
_entry.id   AF-A0A2S6UJL4-F1
#
_cell.length_a   1.000
_cell.length_b   1.000
_cell.length_c   1.000
_cell.angle_alpha   90.00
_cell.angle_beta   90.00
_cell.angle_gamma   90.00
#
_symmetry.space_group_name_H-M   'P 1'
#
loop_
_entity.id
_entity.type
_entity.pdbx_description
1 polymer ?
#
loop_
_entity_poly.entity_id
_entity_poly.type
_entity_poly.pdbx_seq_one_letter_code
_entity_poly.pdbx_strand_id
1 'polypeptide(L)'
;MRELIKTSDVTLLSWLLPTLKACGLCVESSGVSTANINKGAFEGCHRIMVSNSDYWHARVLLAKGKGELTNDGFIGGKINLLQPKKGFRTSIDALLLAGATPVRSHQQVLELGSGGGIASLVLSTREKSIFVTGVEKDPFMVELAKYNACQNGLKNRVKFVLADVIKGPKDLKKDSFDHVMANPPYMQKGVGNTSPYPMKVMATVEGEATLEDWVKYAIQAVRPGGRLVFIHR
;
A
#
# COMPACT_ATOMS: atom_id res chain seq x y z
N MET A 1 -3.15 11.24 20.06
CA MET A 1 -2.23 11.79 19.04
C MET A 1 -0.93 10.97 19.04
N ARG A 2 -0.29 10.80 17.89
CA ARG A 2 0.98 10.07 17.69
C ARG A 2 1.97 10.98 16.96
N GLU A 3 3.24 10.92 17.34
CA GLU A 3 4.29 11.73 16.69
C GLU A 3 4.53 11.23 15.26
N LEU A 4 4.36 12.13 14.29
CA LEU A 4 4.66 11.88 12.88
C LEU A 4 6.14 12.13 12.59
N ILE A 5 6.65 13.30 13.00
CA ILE A 5 8.03 13.72 12.80
C ILE A 5 8.42 14.82 13.80
N LYS A 6 9.70 14.83 14.17
CA LYS A 6 10.39 15.95 14.79
C LYS A 6 11.52 16.40 13.85
N THR A 7 11.48 17.63 13.34
CA THR A 7 12.42 18.13 12.32
C THR A 7 12.62 19.65 12.40
N SER A 8 13.79 20.12 11.98
CA SER A 8 14.10 21.54 11.72
C SER A 8 14.10 21.89 10.22
N ASP A 9 13.75 20.94 9.35
CA ASP A 9 13.70 21.15 7.90
C ASP A 9 12.51 22.03 7.51
N VAL A 10 12.78 23.33 7.32
CA VAL A 10 11.78 24.36 6.97
C VAL A 10 11.12 24.09 5.61
N THR A 11 11.86 23.53 4.65
CA THR A 11 11.33 23.21 3.31
C THR A 11 10.32 22.08 3.41
N LEU A 12 10.65 21.01 4.14
CA LEU A 12 9.71 19.93 4.40
C LEU A 12 8.48 20.42 5.17
N LEU A 13 8.66 21.26 6.19
CA LEU A 13 7.56 21.78 7.01
C LEU A 13 6.59 22.67 6.22
N SER A 14 7.12 23.55 5.36
CA SER A 14 6.31 24.47 4.55
C SER A 14 5.44 23.73 3.52
N TRP A 15 5.85 22.54 3.07
CA TRP A 15 5.03 21.68 2.23
C TRP A 15 4.11 20.75 3.05
N LEU A 16 4.64 20.10 4.09
CA LEU A 16 3.97 19.01 4.79
C LEU A 16 2.75 19.48 5.58
N LEU A 17 2.86 20.55 6.39
CA LEU A 17 1.76 21.00 7.25
C LEU A 17 0.51 21.43 6.45
N PRO A 18 0.62 22.26 5.40
CA PRO A 18 -0.52 22.58 4.54
C PRO A 18 -1.09 21.33 3.86
N THR A 19 -0.23 20.42 3.38
CA THR A 19 -0.66 19.19 2.71
C THR A 19 -1.47 18.29 3.65
N LEU A 20 -1.01 18.07 4.88
CA LEU A 20 -1.72 17.26 5.86
C LEU A 20 -3.11 17.86 6.18
N LYS A 21 -3.19 19.18 6.37
CA LYS A 21 -4.44 19.90 6.62
C LYS A 21 -5.39 19.86 5.42
N ALA A 22 -4.88 20.02 4.21
CA ALA A 22 -5.67 19.95 2.97
C ALA A 22 -6.27 18.54 2.74
N CYS A 23 -5.59 17.50 3.23
CA CYS A 23 -6.11 16.14 3.26
C CYS A 23 -7.13 15.89 4.39
N GLY A 24 -7.47 16.92 5.20
CA GLY A 24 -8.42 16.83 6.30
C GLY A 24 -7.91 16.07 7.52
N LEU A 25 -6.58 15.86 7.63
CA LEU A 25 -6.00 15.09 8.73
C LEU A 25 -6.00 15.93 10.01
N CYS A 26 -6.28 15.28 11.15
CA CYS A 26 -6.21 15.89 12.46
C CYS A 26 -4.73 16.02 12.88
N VAL A 27 -4.20 17.25 12.84
CA VAL A 27 -2.78 17.57 13.04
C VAL A 27 -2.59 18.66 14.10
N GLU A 28 -1.65 18.42 15.01
CA GLU A 28 -1.13 19.41 15.95
C GLU A 28 0.36 19.64 15.69
N SER A 29 0.80 20.89 15.71
CA SER A 29 2.21 21.25 15.53
C SER A 29 2.68 22.14 16.68
N SER A 30 3.82 21.81 17.28
CA SER A 30 4.49 22.64 18.28
C SER A 30 5.93 22.92 17.84
N GLY A 31 6.39 24.16 18.03
CA GLY A 31 7.78 24.54 17.79
C GLY A 31 8.40 25.04 19.09
N VAL A 32 9.63 24.60 19.39
CA VAL A 32 10.46 25.26 20.41
C VAL A 32 11.28 26.30 19.67
N SER A 33 10.93 27.59 19.81
CA SER A 33 11.76 28.69 19.35
C SER A 33 12.75 29.01 20.46
N THR A 34 14.02 28.65 20.31
CA THR A 34 15.08 29.31 21.06
C THR A 34 15.39 30.61 20.35
N ALA A 35 14.67 31.67 20.72
CA ALA A 35 14.94 33.00 20.22
C ALA A 35 16.31 33.49 20.72
N ASN A 36 17.38 33.24 19.95
CA ASN A 36 18.58 34.05 20.04
C ASN A 36 18.40 35.26 19.10
N ILE A 37 17.91 36.36 19.69
CA ILE A 37 17.52 37.60 19.02
C ILE A 37 18.68 38.22 18.19
N ASN A 38 19.92 37.77 18.40
CA ASN A 38 21.11 38.38 17.80
C ASN A 38 21.64 37.74 16.50
N LYS A 39 21.01 36.70 15.92
CA LYS A 39 21.60 36.01 14.74
C LYS A 39 20.68 35.67 13.56
N GLY A 40 19.44 36.17 13.49
CA GLY A 40 18.59 36.04 12.29
C GLY A 40 18.30 34.61 11.81
N ALA A 41 18.63 33.59 12.59
CA ALA A 41 18.44 32.18 12.27
C ALA A 41 17.29 31.61 13.10
N PHE A 42 16.24 31.12 12.43
CA PHE A 42 15.22 30.29 13.05
C PHE A 42 15.81 28.90 13.33
N GLU A 43 16.50 28.75 14.47
CA GLU A 43 16.86 27.43 15.01
C GLU A 43 15.74 26.95 15.93
N GLY A 44 14.73 26.30 15.32
CA GLY A 44 13.61 25.73 16.05
C GLY A 44 13.31 24.31 15.58
N CYS A 45 13.21 23.37 16.51
CA CYS A 45 12.78 22.01 16.20
C CYS A 45 11.25 21.94 16.29
N HIS A 46 10.60 21.57 15.18
CA HIS A 46 9.15 21.42 15.10
C HIS A 46 8.76 19.96 15.28
N ARG A 47 7.77 19.73 16.15
CA ARG A 47 7.14 18.44 16.36
C ARG A 47 5.74 18.47 15.76
N ILE A 48 5.47 17.50 14.89
CA ILE A 48 4.16 17.29 14.26
C ILE A 48 3.54 16.02 14.84
N MET A 49 2.36 16.17 15.41
CA MET A 49 1.53 15.10 15.95
C MET A 49 0.30 14.94 15.06
N VAL A 50 -0.16 13.70 14.88
CA VAL A 50 -1.37 13.39 14.11
C VAL A 50 -2.27 12.44 14.89
N SER A 51 -3.56 12.38 14.56
CA SER A 51 -4.46 11.39 15.18
C SER A 51 -3.97 9.95 14.89
N ASN A 52 -4.36 8.99 15.74
CA ASN A 52 -3.99 7.60 15.52
C ASN A 52 -4.59 7.03 14.22
N SER A 53 -5.81 7.45 13.86
CA SER A 53 -6.49 7.05 12.63
C SER A 53 -5.83 7.62 11.37
N ASP A 54 -5.26 8.83 11.46
CA ASP A 54 -4.63 9.51 10.31
C ASP A 54 -3.14 9.17 10.15
N TYR A 55 -2.55 8.46 11.12
CA TYR A 55 -1.11 8.28 11.21
C TYR A 55 -0.49 7.71 9.93
N TRP A 56 -1.08 6.65 9.38
CA TRP A 56 -0.51 5.97 8.21
C TRP A 56 -0.66 6.79 6.93
N HIS A 57 -1.77 7.52 6.75
CA HIS A 57 -1.93 8.45 5.64
C HIS A 57 -0.90 9.59 5.75
N ALA A 58 -0.73 10.16 6.94
CA ALA A 58 0.29 11.16 7.19
C ALA A 58 1.71 10.63 6.93
N ARG A 59 1.99 9.35 7.23
CA ARG A 59 3.28 8.71 6.94
C ARG A 59 3.55 8.56 5.45
N VAL A 60 2.54 8.25 4.62
CA VAL A 60 2.68 8.23 3.16
C VAL A 60 3.03 9.62 2.63
N LEU A 61 2.33 10.66 3.09
CA LEU A 61 2.59 12.05 2.70
C LEU A 61 3.98 12.50 3.14
N LEU A 62 4.41 12.15 4.36
CA LEU A 62 5.77 12.42 4.85
C LEU A 62 6.83 11.76 3.98
N ALA A 63 6.67 10.46 3.67
CA ALA A 63 7.61 9.72 2.82
C ALA A 63 7.70 10.34 1.41
N LYS A 64 6.57 10.81 0.87
CA LYS A 64 6.53 11.58 -0.39
C LYS A 64 7.32 12.88 -0.28
N GLY A 65 7.08 13.68 0.76
CA GLY A 65 7.78 14.96 1.00
C GLY A 65 9.29 14.80 1.19
N LYS A 66 9.73 13.67 1.74
CA LYS A 66 11.15 13.31 1.89
C LYS A 66 11.81 12.75 0.62
N GLY A 67 11.06 12.56 -0.47
CA GLY A 67 11.59 11.93 -1.68
C GLY A 67 11.91 10.44 -1.53
N GLU A 68 11.29 9.77 -0.56
CA GLU A 68 11.47 8.33 -0.30
C GLU A 68 10.62 7.46 -1.22
N LEU A 69 9.69 8.07 -1.96
CA LEU A 69 8.80 7.41 -2.91
C LEU A 69 9.09 7.89 -4.35
N THR A 70 9.00 6.99 -5.33
CA THR A 70 9.03 7.34 -6.75
C THR A 70 7.67 7.08 -7.39
N ASN A 71 7.30 7.89 -8.37
CA ASN A 71 6.07 7.71 -9.14
C ASN A 71 6.44 7.10 -10.49
N ASP A 72 6.00 5.87 -10.72
CA ASP A 72 6.33 5.12 -11.92
C ASP A 72 5.08 4.92 -12.79
N GLY A 73 5.22 5.07 -14.10
CA GLY A 73 4.14 4.85 -15.07
C GLY A 73 4.06 3.38 -15.52
N PHE A 74 2.85 2.84 -15.55
CA PHE A 74 2.54 1.48 -16.02
C PHE A 74 1.51 1.52 -17.13
N ILE A 75 1.56 0.52 -18.02
CA ILE A 75 0.62 0.36 -19.16
C ILE A 75 0.55 1.64 -20.02
N GLY A 76 1.72 2.14 -20.43
CA GLY A 76 1.81 3.37 -21.23
C GLY A 76 1.34 4.63 -20.49
N GLY A 77 1.49 4.67 -19.16
CA GLY A 77 1.10 5.82 -18.34
C GLY A 77 -0.38 5.84 -17.93
N LYS A 78 -1.16 4.79 -18.26
CA LYS A 78 -2.56 4.67 -17.81
C LYS A 78 -2.70 4.51 -16.29
N ILE A 79 -1.67 3.95 -15.64
CA ILE A 79 -1.58 3.85 -14.19
C ILE A 79 -0.29 4.53 -13.74
N ASN A 80 -0.40 5.44 -12.79
CA ASN A 80 0.74 6.00 -12.06
C ASN A 80 0.79 5.38 -10.67
N LEU A 81 1.92 4.81 -10.30
CA LEU A 81 2.10 4.11 -9.03
C LEU A 81 3.18 4.78 -8.20
N LEU A 82 2.77 5.32 -7.05
CA LEU A 82 3.71 5.74 -6.02
C LEU A 82 4.19 4.50 -5.27
N GLN A 83 5.51 4.27 -5.24
CA GLN A 83 6.13 3.13 -4.56
C GLN A 83 7.45 3.50 -3.87
N PRO A 84 7.88 2.77 -2.82
CA PRO A 84 9.15 3.01 -2.16
C PRO A 84 10.34 3.03 -3.12
N LYS A 85 11.22 4.04 -3.00
CA LYS A 85 12.46 4.14 -3.78
C LYS A 85 13.42 2.98 -3.51
N LYS A 86 13.39 2.45 -2.28
CA LYS A 86 14.18 1.31 -1.81
C LYS A 86 13.26 0.25 -1.20
N GLY A 87 13.70 -1.01 -1.23
CA GLY A 87 12.93 -2.13 -0.69
C GLY A 87 12.13 -2.87 -1.77
N PHE A 88 10.95 -3.38 -1.42
CA PHE A 88 10.08 -4.08 -2.36
C PHE A 88 9.48 -3.09 -3.36
N ARG A 89 9.61 -3.41 -4.64
CA ARG A 89 9.04 -2.69 -5.77
C ARG A 89 8.26 -3.66 -6.63
N THR A 90 7.30 -3.13 -7.36
CA THR A 90 6.47 -3.90 -8.28
C THR A 90 7.33 -4.73 -9.24
N SER A 91 7.07 -6.03 -9.34
CA SER A 91 7.65 -6.93 -10.35
C SER A 91 6.71 -7.11 -11.54
N ILE A 92 7.24 -7.71 -12.61
CA ILE A 92 6.45 -8.12 -13.79
C ILE A 92 5.33 -9.11 -13.41
N ASP A 93 5.53 -9.91 -12.36
CA ASP A 93 4.57 -10.92 -11.89
C ASP A 93 3.23 -10.29 -11.50
N ALA A 94 3.24 -9.08 -10.94
CA ALA A 94 2.00 -8.37 -10.62
C ALA A 94 1.21 -7.96 -11.88
N LEU A 95 1.93 -7.62 -12.97
CA LEU A 95 1.30 -7.33 -14.27
C LEU A 95 0.78 -8.62 -14.93
N LEU A 96 1.54 -9.72 -14.81
CA LEU A 96 1.11 -11.03 -15.29
C LEU A 96 -0.10 -11.55 -14.53
N LEU A 97 -0.14 -11.40 -13.21
CA LEU A 97 -1.29 -11.73 -12.36
C LEU A 97 -2.53 -10.95 -12.83
N ALA A 98 -2.36 -9.64 -13.00
CA ALA A 98 -3.43 -8.77 -13.50
C ALA A 98 -3.86 -9.17 -14.91
N GLY A 99 -2.97 -9.63 -15.79
CA GLY A 99 -3.29 -10.08 -17.15
C GLY A 99 -3.97 -11.46 -17.20
N ALA A 100 -3.52 -12.39 -16.37
CA ALA A 100 -4.01 -13.76 -16.29
C ALA A 100 -5.41 -13.87 -15.68
N THR A 101 -5.82 -12.88 -14.88
CA THR A 101 -7.13 -12.89 -14.22
C THR A 101 -8.26 -12.62 -15.22
N PRO A 102 -9.14 -13.61 -15.53
CA PRO A 102 -10.08 -13.52 -16.64
C PRO A 102 -11.43 -12.94 -16.18
N VAL A 103 -11.41 -11.66 -15.80
CA VAL A 103 -12.59 -10.93 -15.31
C VAL A 103 -13.61 -10.66 -16.40
N ARG A 104 -14.87 -10.56 -15.99
CA ARG A 104 -16.02 -10.08 -16.77
C ARG A 104 -16.66 -8.91 -16.05
N SER A 105 -17.54 -8.21 -16.77
CA SER A 105 -18.24 -7.05 -16.25
C SER A 105 -19.02 -7.36 -14.96
N HIS A 106 -19.04 -6.38 -14.04
CA HIS A 106 -19.75 -6.44 -12.75
C HIS A 106 -19.29 -7.52 -11.75
N GLN A 107 -18.11 -8.11 -11.95
CA GLN A 107 -17.58 -9.13 -11.03
C GLN A 107 -16.80 -8.54 -9.84
N GLN A 108 -16.75 -9.32 -8.76
CA GLN A 108 -15.97 -9.01 -7.56
C GLN A 108 -14.64 -9.77 -7.56
N VAL A 109 -13.55 -9.05 -7.34
CA VAL A 109 -12.18 -9.58 -7.31
C VAL A 109 -11.55 -9.32 -5.96
N LEU A 110 -10.89 -10.34 -5.41
CA LEU A 110 -10.03 -10.24 -4.23
C LEU A 110 -8.57 -10.40 -4.64
N GLU A 111 -7.71 -9.44 -4.28
CA GLU A 111 -6.26 -9.59 -4.36
C GLU A 111 -5.71 -9.88 -2.96
N LEU A 112 -5.00 -11.01 -2.81
CA LEU A 112 -4.26 -11.32 -1.59
C LEU A 112 -2.83 -10.80 -1.73
N GLY A 113 -2.34 -10.06 -0.73
CA GLY A 113 -0.98 -9.50 -0.74
C GLY A 113 -0.84 -8.35 -1.74
N SER A 114 -1.69 -7.34 -1.64
CA SER A 114 -1.80 -6.32 -2.68
C SER A 114 -0.61 -5.35 -2.78
N GLY A 115 0.24 -5.26 -1.76
CA GLY A 115 1.37 -4.33 -1.73
C GLY A 115 0.91 -2.89 -2.04
N GLY A 116 1.53 -2.25 -3.03
CA GLY A 116 1.17 -0.90 -3.49
C GLY A 116 -0.09 -0.84 -4.37
N GLY A 117 -0.74 -1.98 -4.63
CA GLY A 117 -2.01 -2.10 -5.34
C GLY A 117 -1.91 -2.27 -6.86
N ILE A 118 -0.72 -2.45 -7.43
CA ILE A 118 -0.54 -2.40 -8.89
C ILE A 118 -1.36 -3.45 -9.65
N ALA A 119 -1.48 -4.69 -9.17
CA ALA A 119 -2.25 -5.71 -9.89
C ALA A 119 -3.74 -5.34 -9.90
N SER A 120 -4.32 -4.96 -8.75
CA SER A 120 -5.67 -4.40 -8.63
C SER A 120 -5.92 -3.22 -9.58
N LEU A 121 -4.99 -2.26 -9.63
CA LEU A 121 -5.12 -1.05 -10.43
C LEU A 121 -5.04 -1.35 -11.93
N VAL A 122 -4.09 -2.19 -12.34
CA VAL A 122 -3.93 -2.60 -13.75
C VAL A 122 -5.11 -3.44 -14.21
N LEU A 123 -5.57 -4.40 -13.41
CA LEU A 123 -6.76 -5.21 -13.71
C LEU A 123 -7.98 -4.31 -13.94
N SER A 124 -8.11 -3.26 -13.12
CA SER A 124 -9.18 -2.27 -13.22
C SER A 124 -9.13 -1.43 -14.51
N THR A 125 -8.01 -1.38 -15.23
CA THR A 125 -7.97 -0.74 -16.56
C THR A 125 -8.51 -1.61 -17.67
N ARG A 126 -8.52 -2.94 -17.50
CA ARG A 126 -8.99 -3.92 -18.48
C ARG A 126 -10.51 -4.01 -18.49
N GLU A 127 -11.13 -3.90 -17.32
CA GLU A 127 -12.58 -3.91 -17.14
C GLU A 127 -12.98 -2.78 -16.16
N LYS A 128 -13.86 -1.89 -16.60
CA LYS A 128 -14.23 -0.68 -15.83
C LYS A 128 -15.32 -0.95 -14.80
N SER A 129 -16.09 -2.02 -14.96
CA SER A 129 -17.26 -2.35 -14.15
C SER A 129 -16.99 -3.38 -13.04
N ILE A 130 -15.75 -3.85 -12.87
CA ILE A 130 -15.38 -4.72 -11.75
C ILE A 130 -15.12 -3.94 -10.48
N PHE A 131 -15.26 -4.64 -9.35
CA PHE A 131 -14.89 -4.17 -8.02
C PHE A 131 -13.74 -5.01 -7.49
N VAL A 132 -12.67 -4.36 -7.06
CA VAL A 132 -11.47 -5.03 -6.55
C VAL A 132 -11.26 -4.67 -5.08
N THR A 133 -11.04 -5.68 -4.26
CA THR A 133 -10.61 -5.53 -2.87
C THR A 133 -9.21 -6.13 -2.74
N GLY A 134 -8.24 -5.34 -2.30
CA GLY A 134 -6.89 -5.81 -1.99
C GLY A 134 -6.67 -5.96 -0.49
N VAL A 135 -6.07 -7.07 -0.08
CA VAL A 135 -5.68 -7.36 1.31
C VAL A 135 -4.18 -7.17 1.43
N GLU A 136 -3.76 -6.38 2.42
CA GLU A 136 -2.34 -6.16 2.73
C GLU A 136 -2.14 -6.09 4.25
N LYS A 137 -1.05 -6.69 4.74
CA LYS A 137 -0.72 -6.77 6.18
C LYS A 137 0.08 -5.56 6.67
N ASP A 138 0.79 -4.88 5.76
CA ASP A 138 1.55 -3.68 6.08
C ASP A 138 0.65 -2.43 6.00
N PRO A 139 0.40 -1.73 7.12
CA PRO A 139 -0.48 -0.56 7.13
C PRO A 139 0.04 0.63 6.32
N PHE A 140 1.36 0.78 6.15
CA PHE A 140 1.92 1.79 5.26
C PHE A 140 1.62 1.46 3.81
N MET A 141 1.76 0.18 3.42
CA MET A 141 1.44 -0.26 2.05
C MET A 141 -0.06 -0.16 1.74
N VAL A 142 -0.94 -0.48 2.70
CA VAL A 142 -2.40 -0.26 2.57
C VAL A 142 -2.72 1.20 2.26
N GLU A 143 -2.18 2.15 3.04
CA GLU A 143 -2.42 3.58 2.80
C GLU A 143 -1.80 4.05 1.48
N LEU A 144 -0.63 3.52 1.10
CA LEU A 144 -0.02 3.82 -0.19
C LEU A 144 -0.87 3.30 -1.35
N ALA A 145 -1.46 2.10 -1.23
CA ALA A 145 -2.36 1.54 -2.22
C ALA A 145 -3.66 2.34 -2.34
N LYS A 146 -4.23 2.81 -1.22
CA LYS A 146 -5.39 3.74 -1.22
C LYS A 146 -5.05 5.06 -1.91
N TYR A 147 -3.88 5.63 -1.62
CA TYR A 147 -3.38 6.82 -2.30
C TYR A 147 -3.26 6.58 -3.81
N ASN A 148 -2.69 5.44 -4.20
CA ASN A 148 -2.56 5.04 -5.60
C ASN A 148 -3.93 4.87 -6.29
N ALA A 149 -4.92 4.25 -5.65
CA ALA A 149 -6.28 4.19 -6.19
C ALA A 149 -6.91 5.57 -6.34
N CYS A 150 -6.71 6.47 -5.37
CA CYS A 150 -7.24 7.83 -5.43
C CYS A 150 -6.65 8.62 -6.60
N GLN A 151 -5.33 8.66 -6.74
CA GLN A 151 -4.67 9.43 -7.81
C GLN A 151 -4.98 8.91 -9.22
N ASN A 152 -5.32 7.62 -9.37
CA ASN A 152 -5.74 7.05 -10.64
C ASN A 152 -7.26 7.12 -10.88
N GLY A 153 -8.03 7.77 -10.00
CA GLY A 153 -9.49 7.88 -10.14
C GLY A 153 -10.25 6.56 -9.91
N LEU A 154 -9.63 5.60 -9.21
CA LEU A 154 -10.14 4.24 -9.00
C LEU A 154 -10.73 3.99 -7.61
N LYS A 155 -10.63 4.96 -6.69
CA LYS A 155 -11.04 4.83 -5.27
C LYS A 155 -12.47 4.30 -5.04
N ASN A 156 -13.39 4.53 -5.97
CA ASN A 156 -14.79 4.12 -5.83
C ASN A 156 -15.00 2.61 -6.06
N ARG A 157 -14.06 1.94 -6.74
CA ARG A 157 -14.19 0.53 -7.14
C ARG A 157 -12.97 -0.34 -6.82
N VAL A 158 -11.85 0.27 -6.42
CA VAL A 158 -10.66 -0.42 -5.93
C VAL A 158 -10.45 0.00 -4.47
N LYS A 159 -10.58 -0.94 -3.55
CA LYS A 159 -10.47 -0.73 -2.11
C LYS A 159 -9.35 -1.59 -1.54
N PHE A 160 -8.68 -1.11 -0.50
CA PHE A 160 -7.62 -1.84 0.20
C PHE A 160 -7.91 -1.92 1.69
N VAL A 161 -7.74 -3.11 2.26
CA VAL A 161 -8.02 -3.41 3.66
C VAL A 161 -6.76 -3.93 4.36
N LEU A 162 -6.57 -3.47 5.60
CA LEU A 162 -5.51 -3.96 6.47
C LEU A 162 -5.92 -5.30 7.06
N ALA A 163 -5.31 -6.38 6.59
CA ALA A 163 -5.53 -7.70 7.14
C ALA A 163 -4.36 -8.63 6.81
N ASP A 164 -4.23 -9.65 7.66
CA ASP A 164 -3.28 -10.74 7.47
C ASP A 164 -4.01 -11.91 6.80
N VAL A 165 -3.49 -12.35 5.65
CA VAL A 165 -4.05 -13.48 4.88
C VAL A 165 -4.11 -14.75 5.74
N ILE A 166 -3.12 -14.98 6.61
CA ILE A 166 -3.07 -16.15 7.50
C ILE A 166 -4.25 -16.13 8.48
N LYS A 167 -4.55 -14.95 9.03
CA LYS A 167 -5.59 -14.79 10.06
C LYS A 167 -6.98 -14.74 9.47
N GLY A 168 -7.09 -14.55 8.16
CA GLY A 168 -8.34 -14.30 7.46
C GLY A 168 -8.88 -12.90 7.80
N PRO A 169 -9.00 -11.99 6.81
CA PRO A 169 -9.78 -10.76 6.96
C PRO A 169 -11.16 -11.07 7.54
N LYS A 170 -11.40 -10.71 8.81
CA LYS A 170 -12.65 -11.04 9.54
C LYS A 170 -13.89 -10.41 8.91
N ASP A 171 -13.69 -9.29 8.24
CA ASP A 171 -14.77 -8.47 7.67
C ASP A 171 -15.04 -8.78 6.19
N LEU A 172 -14.26 -9.69 5.58
CA LEU A 172 -14.53 -10.12 4.21
C LEU A 172 -15.49 -11.30 4.20
N LYS A 173 -16.55 -11.14 3.41
CA LYS A 173 -17.56 -12.17 3.23
C LYS A 173 -16.91 -13.39 2.54
N LYS A 174 -17.18 -14.58 3.09
CA LYS A 174 -16.82 -15.85 2.46
C LYS A 174 -17.70 -16.11 1.24
N ASP A 175 -17.21 -16.90 0.30
CA ASP A 175 -17.93 -17.32 -0.91
C ASP A 175 -18.53 -16.15 -1.73
N SER A 176 -17.90 -14.98 -1.74
CA SER A 176 -18.47 -13.76 -2.34
C SER A 176 -17.72 -13.22 -3.55
N PHE A 177 -16.53 -13.73 -3.83
CA PHE A 177 -15.68 -13.21 -4.91
C PHE A 177 -15.75 -14.12 -6.15
N ASP A 178 -15.92 -13.54 -7.33
CA ASP A 178 -15.82 -14.25 -8.61
C ASP A 178 -14.39 -14.71 -8.90
N HIS A 179 -13.43 -13.88 -8.48
CA HIS A 179 -12.01 -14.13 -8.64
C HIS A 179 -11.25 -13.86 -7.36
N VAL A 180 -10.34 -14.76 -7.01
CA VAL A 180 -9.29 -14.48 -6.03
C VAL A 180 -7.96 -14.61 -6.74
N MET A 181 -7.14 -13.56 -6.68
CA MET A 181 -5.83 -13.51 -7.31
C MET A 181 -4.75 -13.25 -6.25
N ALA A 182 -3.60 -13.89 -6.39
CA ALA A 182 -2.50 -13.71 -5.47
C ALA A 182 -1.14 -13.89 -6.14
N ASN A 183 -0.17 -13.15 -5.61
CA ASN A 183 1.24 -13.33 -5.91
C ASN A 183 2.00 -13.50 -4.58
N PRO A 184 1.90 -14.67 -3.92
CA PRO A 184 2.51 -14.89 -2.62
C PRO A 184 4.05 -14.86 -2.72
N PRO A 185 4.77 -14.48 -1.65
CA PRO A 185 6.24 -14.50 -1.63
C PRO A 185 6.79 -15.93 -1.86
N TYR A 186 7.96 -16.05 -2.51
CA TYR A 186 8.48 -17.32 -3.04
C TYR A 186 9.69 -17.94 -2.33
N MET A 187 10.46 -17.18 -1.55
CA MET A 187 11.75 -17.68 -1.04
C MET A 187 11.55 -18.44 0.27
N GLN A 188 11.84 -19.74 0.27
CA GLN A 188 11.88 -20.54 1.49
C GLN A 188 12.77 -19.88 2.55
N LYS A 189 12.32 -19.94 3.81
CA LYS A 189 13.04 -19.44 4.98
C LYS A 189 14.43 -20.11 5.05
N GLY A 190 15.50 -19.32 4.90
CA GLY A 190 16.88 -19.80 5.05
C GLY A 190 17.66 -20.07 3.76
N VAL A 191 17.12 -19.78 2.56
CA VAL A 191 17.85 -19.94 1.29
C VAL A 191 17.88 -18.60 0.53
N GLY A 192 19.07 -18.00 0.38
CA GLY A 192 19.33 -16.82 -0.46
C GLY A 192 19.77 -15.55 0.28
N ASN A 193 20.50 -14.67 -0.42
CA ASN A 193 21.02 -13.41 0.10
C ASN A 193 19.91 -12.57 0.74
N THR A 194 19.94 -12.45 2.06
CA THR A 194 19.01 -11.63 2.83
C THR A 194 19.16 -10.18 2.40
N SER A 195 18.12 -9.62 1.79
CA SER A 195 18.07 -8.18 1.52
C SER A 195 18.19 -7.43 2.85
N PRO A 196 19.01 -6.36 2.95
CA PRO A 196 19.10 -5.54 4.15
C PRO A 196 17.81 -4.74 4.43
N TYR A 197 16.85 -4.74 3.49
CA TYR A 197 15.58 -4.04 3.58
C TYR A 197 14.46 -4.99 4.09
N PRO A 198 13.90 -4.76 5.29
CA PRO A 198 12.86 -5.62 5.89
C PRO A 198 11.61 -5.80 5.01
N MET A 199 11.15 -4.75 4.33
CA MET A 199 10.00 -4.83 3.42
C MET A 199 10.26 -5.77 2.24
N LYS A 200 11.48 -5.80 1.71
CA LYS A 200 11.85 -6.72 0.63
C LYS A 200 11.88 -8.15 1.15
N VAL A 201 12.43 -8.37 2.35
CA VAL A 201 12.42 -9.68 3.01
C VAL A 201 10.98 -10.19 3.21
N MET A 202 10.06 -9.37 3.74
CA MET A 202 8.66 -9.79 3.93
C MET A 202 7.91 -10.12 2.63
N ALA A 203 8.31 -9.50 1.52
CA ALA A 203 7.65 -9.64 0.22
C ALA A 203 8.32 -10.69 -0.68
N THR A 204 9.51 -11.18 -0.32
CA THR A 204 10.22 -12.22 -1.08
C THR A 204 10.42 -13.50 -0.29
N VAL A 205 10.51 -13.47 1.03
CA VAL A 205 10.67 -14.67 1.88
C VAL A 205 9.29 -15.18 2.30
N GLU A 206 9.04 -16.48 2.11
CA GLU A 206 7.97 -17.23 2.79
C GLU A 206 8.08 -16.91 4.28
N GLY A 207 7.15 -16.07 4.75
CA GLY A 207 7.06 -15.69 6.15
C GLY A 207 6.48 -16.84 6.98
N GLU A 208 5.57 -16.51 7.89
CA GLU A 208 4.79 -17.51 8.62
C GLU A 208 3.70 -18.17 7.77
N ALA A 209 3.38 -17.59 6.60
CA ALA A 209 2.37 -18.11 5.68
C ALA A 209 3.00 -19.04 4.64
N THR A 210 2.53 -20.27 4.56
CA THR A 210 2.85 -21.22 3.49
C THR A 210 1.94 -20.99 2.27
N LEU A 211 2.33 -21.41 1.07
CA LEU A 211 1.43 -21.39 -0.10
C LEU A 211 0.07 -22.06 0.22
N GLU A 212 0.06 -23.12 1.01
CA GLU A 212 -1.16 -23.82 1.42
C GLU A 212 -2.12 -22.90 2.18
N ASP A 213 -1.62 -22.04 3.08
CA ASP A 213 -2.44 -21.07 3.81
C ASP A 213 -3.13 -20.07 2.87
N TRP A 214 -2.38 -19.59 1.87
CA TRP A 214 -2.91 -18.67 0.85
C TRP A 214 -4.00 -19.33 0.01
N VAL A 215 -3.74 -20.55 -0.47
CA VAL A 215 -4.70 -21.32 -1.27
C VAL A 215 -5.94 -21.63 -0.43
N LYS A 216 -5.78 -22.05 0.83
CA LYS A 216 -6.88 -22.34 1.74
C LYS A 216 -7.75 -21.12 1.99
N TYR A 217 -7.17 -19.94 2.20
CA TYR A 217 -7.95 -18.72 2.34
C TYR A 217 -8.64 -18.34 1.03
N ALA A 218 -7.95 -18.45 -0.10
CA ALA A 218 -8.51 -18.14 -1.41
C ALA A 218 -9.73 -19.02 -1.75
N ILE A 219 -9.69 -20.31 -1.42
CA ILE A 219 -10.82 -21.24 -1.56
C ILE A 219 -12.02 -20.81 -0.70
N GLN A 220 -11.79 -20.31 0.52
CA GLN A 220 -12.89 -19.83 1.39
C GLN A 220 -13.51 -18.50 0.94
N ALA A 221 -12.75 -17.69 0.20
CA ALA A 221 -13.21 -16.38 -0.26
C ALA A 221 -13.92 -16.46 -1.62
N VAL A 222 -13.46 -17.36 -2.51
CA VAL A 222 -14.03 -17.51 -3.84
C VAL A 222 -15.40 -18.17 -3.78
N ARG A 223 -16.37 -17.68 -4.55
CA ARG A 223 -17.69 -18.32 -4.67
C ARG A 223 -17.59 -19.67 -5.40
N PRO A 224 -18.58 -20.58 -5.25
CA PRO A 224 -18.69 -21.75 -6.11
C PRO A 224 -18.64 -21.38 -7.61
N GLY A 225 -17.77 -22.07 -8.35
CA GLY A 225 -17.53 -21.82 -9.78
C GLY A 225 -16.73 -20.55 -10.10
N GLY A 226 -16.24 -19.82 -9.08
CA GLY A 226 -15.27 -18.74 -9.26
C GLY A 226 -13.88 -19.28 -9.59
N ARG A 227 -12.91 -18.37 -9.81
CA ARG A 227 -11.56 -18.75 -10.23
C ARG A 227 -10.49 -18.25 -9.28
N LEU A 228 -9.51 -19.11 -9.04
CA LEU A 228 -8.28 -18.80 -8.33
C LEU A 228 -7.17 -18.56 -9.35
N VAL A 229 -6.41 -17.48 -9.19
CA VAL A 229 -5.31 -17.12 -10.10
C VAL A 229 -4.07 -16.82 -9.27
N PHE A 230 -3.03 -17.64 -9.43
CA PHE A 230 -1.78 -17.50 -8.70
C PHE A 230 -0.63 -17.36 -9.68
N ILE A 231 0.31 -16.47 -9.40
CA ILE A 231 1.67 -16.56 -9.94
C ILE A 231 2.53 -17.12 -8.82
N HIS A 232 3.20 -18.25 -9.09
CA HIS A 232 4.09 -18.91 -8.15
C HIS A 232 5.28 -19.53 -8.88
N ARG A 233 6.38 -19.74 -8.15
CA ARG A 233 7.60 -20.40 -8.66
C ARG A 233 7.68 -21.84 -8.16
#